data_AF-K2BUW2-F1
#
_entry.id   AF-K2BUW2-F1
#
_cell.length_a   1.000
_cell.length_b   1.000
_cell.length_c   1.000
_cell.angle_alpha   90.00
_cell.angle_beta   90.00
_cell.angle_gamma   90.00
#
_symmetry.space_group_name_H-M   'P 1'
#
loop_
_entity.id
_entity.type
_entity.pdbx_description
1 polymer ?
#
loop_
_entity_poly.entity_id
_entity_poly.type
_entity_poly.pdbx_seq_one_letter_code
_entity_poly.pdbx_strand_id
1 'polypeptide(L)'
;MIQCFWFNKILMKKFNKRWETLVSLLIWMFIISLVISWIATIIGSNYSLEDNFIKNNKVFFLKNNTVNIIKSIDTKWITEWENIYLYKDTENKKFNILTGALNEKYKYVDEYWNNILNIWDYDGNLYSRIVYIQNADTSVWTQNQIIKITVKEITKK
;
A
#
# COMPACT_ATOMS: atom_id res chain seq x y z
N MET A 1 20.30 1.13 -78.37
CA MET A 1 19.57 0.45 -77.27
C MET A 1 20.46 0.14 -76.05
N ILE A 2 21.50 0.94 -75.75
CA ILE A 2 22.44 0.70 -74.62
C ILE A 2 22.34 1.80 -73.55
N GLN A 3 21.86 3.00 -73.91
CA GLN A 3 21.72 4.13 -72.98
C GLN A 3 20.57 3.97 -71.97
N CYS A 4 19.50 3.23 -72.30
CA CYS A 4 18.40 2.95 -71.34
C CYS A 4 18.83 2.03 -70.18
N PHE A 5 19.81 1.14 -70.40
CA PHE A 5 20.26 0.20 -69.37
C PHE A 5 21.10 0.87 -68.27
N TRP A 6 21.85 1.91 -68.63
CA TRP A 6 22.67 2.68 -67.69
C TRP A 6 21.85 3.61 -66.81
N PHE A 7 20.81 4.23 -67.37
CA PHE A 7 19.95 5.14 -66.60
C PHE A 7 19.15 4.40 -65.53
N ASN A 8 18.67 3.19 -65.83
CA ASN A 8 17.93 2.36 -64.87
C ASN A 8 18.83 1.86 -63.71
N LYS A 9 20.09 1.53 -64.00
CA LYS A 9 21.06 1.10 -62.98
C LYS A 9 21.46 2.22 -62.01
N ILE A 10 21.52 3.47 -62.48
CA ILE A 10 21.80 4.66 -61.65
C ILE A 10 20.58 5.07 -60.81
N LEU A 11 19.37 4.95 -61.36
CA LEU A 11 18.11 5.20 -60.64
C LEU A 11 17.86 4.15 -59.54
N MET A 12 18.09 2.87 -59.81
CA MET A 12 18.02 1.82 -58.77
C MET A 12 19.04 2.04 -57.65
N LYS A 13 20.26 2.49 -57.96
CA LYS A 13 21.31 2.74 -56.97
C LYS A 13 21.03 3.97 -56.08
N LYS A 14 20.29 4.98 -56.59
CA LYS A 14 19.88 6.17 -55.83
C LYS A 14 18.64 5.94 -54.95
N PHE A 15 17.71 5.09 -55.38
CA PHE A 15 16.57 4.68 -54.53
C PHE A 15 17.02 3.82 -53.35
N ASN A 16 18.06 3.00 -53.50
CA ASN A 16 18.54 2.11 -52.43
C ASN A 16 19.05 2.87 -51.19
N LYS A 17 19.88 3.90 -51.37
CA LYS A 17 20.50 4.60 -50.22
C LYS A 17 19.51 5.36 -49.35
N ARG A 18 18.48 5.99 -49.93
CA ARG A 18 17.48 6.73 -49.16
C ARG A 18 16.58 5.78 -48.36
N TRP A 19 16.23 4.65 -48.94
CA TRP A 19 15.48 3.58 -48.26
C TRP A 19 16.28 2.91 -47.16
N GLU A 20 17.56 2.61 -47.40
CA GLU A 20 18.48 2.12 -46.35
C GLU A 20 18.57 3.09 -45.16
N THR A 21 18.61 4.39 -45.43
CA THR A 21 18.66 5.43 -44.39
C THR A 21 17.36 5.51 -43.58
N LEU A 22 16.19 5.41 -44.26
CA LEU A 22 14.88 5.40 -43.60
C LEU A 22 14.67 4.14 -42.74
N VAL A 23 15.03 2.98 -43.26
CA VAL A 23 14.94 1.71 -42.53
C VAL A 23 15.86 1.71 -41.32
N SER A 24 17.09 2.21 -41.48
CA SER A 24 18.04 2.44 -40.37
C SER A 24 17.43 3.31 -39.26
N LEU A 25 16.83 4.46 -39.64
CA LEU A 25 16.18 5.35 -38.68
C LEU A 25 15.01 4.68 -37.95
N LEU A 26 14.16 3.93 -38.67
CA LEU A 26 13.04 3.22 -38.07
C LEU A 26 13.50 2.14 -37.08
N ILE A 27 14.56 1.40 -37.41
CA ILE A 27 15.14 0.40 -36.51
C ILE A 27 15.67 1.07 -35.23
N TRP A 28 16.36 2.21 -35.36
CA TRP A 28 16.83 2.97 -34.20
C TRP A 28 15.69 3.49 -33.32
N MET A 29 14.63 4.03 -33.92
CA MET A 29 13.44 4.49 -33.20
C MET A 29 12.76 3.34 -32.45
N PHE A 30 12.67 2.16 -33.08
CA PHE A 30 12.11 0.97 -32.46
C PHE A 30 12.93 0.50 -31.25
N ILE A 31 14.26 0.44 -31.39
CA ILE A 31 15.17 0.09 -30.29
C ILE A 31 15.02 1.08 -29.13
N ILE A 32 14.99 2.38 -29.41
CA ILE A 32 14.80 3.42 -28.38
C ILE A 32 13.46 3.23 -27.66
N SER A 33 12.38 2.95 -28.39
CA SER A 33 11.06 2.70 -27.80
C SER A 33 11.06 1.52 -26.83
N LEU A 34 11.75 0.43 -27.18
CA LEU A 34 11.87 -0.74 -26.30
C LEU A 34 12.64 -0.41 -25.02
N VAL A 35 13.75 0.33 -25.15
CA VAL A 35 14.56 0.75 -24.00
C VAL A 35 13.76 1.64 -23.05
N ILE A 36 13.02 2.63 -23.58
CA ILE A 36 12.18 3.52 -22.77
C ILE A 36 11.08 2.72 -22.06
N SER A 37 10.41 1.80 -22.77
CA SER A 37 9.36 0.95 -22.18
C SER A 37 9.89 0.08 -21.05
N TRP A 38 11.10 -0.48 -21.21
CA TRP A 38 11.73 -1.31 -20.18
C TRP A 38 12.11 -0.49 -18.94
N ILE A 39 12.71 0.68 -19.13
CA ILE A 39 13.02 1.63 -18.05
C ILE A 39 11.74 2.03 -17.30
N ALA A 40 10.68 2.40 -18.02
CA ALA A 40 9.40 2.78 -17.41
C ALA A 40 8.80 1.63 -16.57
N THR A 41 8.93 0.38 -17.04
CA THR A 41 8.45 -0.79 -16.31
C THR A 41 9.24 -1.03 -15.02
N ILE A 42 10.58 -0.92 -15.06
CA ILE A 42 11.43 -1.06 -13.88
C ILE A 42 11.11 0.03 -12.86
N ILE A 43 11.05 1.29 -13.30
CA ILE A 43 10.73 2.42 -12.42
C ILE A 43 9.34 2.22 -11.79
N GLY A 44 8.32 1.87 -12.58
CA GLY A 44 6.97 1.61 -12.09
C GLY A 44 6.92 0.46 -11.06
N SER A 45 7.64 -0.63 -11.31
CA SER A 45 7.72 -1.75 -10.37
C SER A 45 8.38 -1.34 -9.04
N ASN A 46 9.45 -0.56 -9.08
CA ASN A 46 10.13 -0.09 -7.87
C ASN A 46 9.25 0.83 -7.03
N TYR A 47 8.52 1.76 -7.66
CA TYR A 47 7.54 2.59 -6.94
C TYR A 47 6.46 1.76 -6.27
N SER A 48 5.90 0.77 -6.98
CA SER A 48 4.89 -0.12 -6.38
C SER A 48 5.43 -0.92 -5.19
N LEU A 49 6.71 -1.31 -5.23
CA LEU A 49 7.37 -2.05 -4.15
C LEU A 49 7.59 -1.15 -2.94
N GLU A 50 8.05 0.09 -3.16
CA GLU A 50 8.24 1.08 -2.11
C GLU A 50 6.92 1.44 -1.42
N ASP A 51 5.87 1.72 -2.21
CA ASP A 51 4.54 2.01 -1.67
C ASP A 51 3.99 0.84 -0.84
N ASN A 52 4.11 -0.39 -1.35
CA ASN A 52 3.69 -1.58 -0.62
C ASN A 52 4.52 -1.79 0.66
N PHE A 53 5.82 -1.52 0.62
CA PHE A 53 6.69 -1.59 1.78
C PHE A 53 6.29 -0.59 2.86
N ILE A 54 6.07 0.68 2.49
CA ILE A 54 5.63 1.74 3.41
C ILE A 54 4.27 1.37 4.03
N LYS A 55 3.30 0.93 3.21
CA LYS A 55 1.97 0.53 3.69
C LYS A 55 2.03 -0.65 4.67
N ASN A 56 2.77 -1.70 4.32
CA ASN A 56 2.91 -2.88 5.18
C ASN A 56 3.58 -2.54 6.51
N ASN A 57 4.62 -1.69 6.49
CA ASN A 57 5.27 -1.22 7.71
C ASN A 57 4.33 -0.41 8.59
N LYS A 58 3.53 0.51 8.02
CA LYS A 58 2.53 1.27 8.78
C LYS A 58 1.52 0.34 9.47
N VAL A 59 0.95 -0.61 8.73
CA VAL A 59 0.02 -1.61 9.28
C VAL A 59 0.68 -2.44 10.39
N PHE A 60 1.94 -2.85 10.19
CA PHE A 60 2.71 -3.58 11.19
C PHE A 60 2.92 -2.76 12.47
N PHE A 61 3.32 -1.50 12.37
CA PHE A 61 3.49 -0.62 13.53
C PHE A 61 2.17 -0.39 14.27
N LEU A 62 1.07 -0.12 13.54
CA LEU A 62 -0.26 0.02 14.13
C LEU A 62 -0.67 -1.26 14.88
N LYS A 63 -0.41 -2.44 14.30
CA LYS A 63 -0.71 -3.72 14.95
C LYS A 63 0.13 -3.93 16.21
N ASN A 64 1.44 -3.70 16.14
CA ASN A 64 2.34 -3.90 17.28
C ASN A 64 2.03 -2.95 18.43
N ASN A 65 1.76 -1.68 18.15
CA ASN A 65 1.35 -0.71 19.16
C ASN A 65 0.02 -1.11 19.81
N THR A 66 -0.93 -1.64 19.03
CA THR A 66 -2.21 -2.14 19.54
C THR A 66 -1.99 -3.28 20.53
N VAL A 67 -1.12 -4.25 20.21
CA VAL A 67 -0.74 -5.34 21.13
C VAL A 67 -0.16 -4.77 22.42
N ASN A 68 0.79 -3.85 22.32
CA ASN A 68 1.49 -3.29 23.48
C ASN A 68 0.52 -2.54 24.41
N ILE A 69 -0.39 -1.75 23.83
CA ILE A 69 -1.41 -1.04 24.60
C ILE A 69 -2.31 -2.02 25.35
N ILE A 70 -2.86 -3.02 24.66
CA ILE A 70 -3.80 -3.98 25.29
C ILE A 70 -3.11 -4.77 26.40
N LYS A 71 -1.87 -5.22 26.17
CA LYS A 71 -1.08 -5.93 27.20
C LYS A 71 -0.75 -5.06 28.41
N SER A 72 -0.73 -3.73 28.26
CA SER A 72 -0.47 -2.79 29.35
C SER A 72 -1.70 -2.43 30.16
N ILE A 73 -2.90 -2.83 29.73
CA ILE A 73 -4.17 -2.49 30.36
C ILE A 73 -4.75 -3.72 31.06
N ASP A 74 -5.42 -3.52 32.20
CA ASP A 74 -6.16 -4.60 32.86
C ASP A 74 -7.42 -4.92 32.05
N THR A 75 -7.41 -6.05 31.35
CA THR A 75 -8.49 -6.53 30.48
C THR A 75 -9.40 -7.56 31.16
N LYS A 76 -9.29 -7.77 32.49
CA LYS A 76 -10.09 -8.76 33.25
C LYS A 76 -11.60 -8.64 33.07
N TRP A 77 -12.09 -7.44 32.80
CA TRP A 77 -13.52 -7.14 32.68
C TRP A 77 -14.03 -7.19 31.23
N ILE A 78 -13.17 -7.50 30.27
CA ILE A 78 -13.54 -7.57 28.86
C ILE A 78 -14.01 -8.99 28.54
N THR A 79 -15.17 -9.08 27.89
CA THR A 79 -15.72 -10.37 27.48
C THR A 79 -14.92 -10.95 26.31
N GLU A 80 -14.70 -12.26 26.30
CA GLU A 80 -14.13 -12.93 25.14
C GLU A 80 -14.98 -12.70 23.89
N TRP A 81 -14.32 -12.60 22.73
CA TRP A 81 -14.90 -12.33 21.42
C TRP A 81 -15.64 -10.99 21.29
N GLU A 82 -15.63 -10.16 22.32
CA GLU A 82 -16.15 -8.81 22.24
C GLU A 82 -15.21 -7.90 21.44
N ASN A 83 -15.79 -7.05 20.60
CA ASN A 83 -15.02 -6.04 19.88
C ASN A 83 -14.50 -4.99 20.87
N ILE A 84 -13.20 -4.78 20.81
CA ILE A 84 -12.45 -3.80 21.59
C ILE A 84 -12.09 -2.63 20.67
N TYR A 85 -12.33 -1.42 21.15
CA TYR A 85 -11.97 -0.20 20.47
C TYR A 85 -10.97 0.57 21.35
N LEU A 86 -9.90 1.05 20.73
CA LEU A 86 -8.88 1.84 21.42
C LEU A 86 -9.07 3.32 21.12
N TYR A 87 -9.19 4.12 22.16
CA TYR A 87 -9.27 5.57 22.09
C TYR A 87 -8.02 6.20 22.70
N LYS A 88 -7.35 7.05 21.93
CA LYS A 88 -6.23 7.86 22.40
C LYS A 88 -6.76 9.15 23.01
N ASP A 89 -6.70 9.26 24.32
CA ASP A 89 -7.01 10.48 25.04
C ASP A 89 -5.76 11.38 25.07
N THR A 90 -5.73 12.36 24.19
CA THR A 90 -4.61 13.29 24.02
C THR A 90 -4.49 14.29 25.17
N GLU A 91 -5.59 14.61 25.85
CA GLU A 91 -5.61 15.55 26.96
C GLU A 91 -4.96 14.91 28.20
N ASN A 92 -5.38 13.69 28.52
CA ASN A 92 -4.86 12.95 29.68
C ASN A 92 -3.63 12.10 29.37
N LYS A 93 -3.16 12.09 28.11
CA LYS A 93 -2.03 11.29 27.62
C LYS A 93 -2.16 9.79 27.93
N LYS A 94 -3.37 9.25 27.80
CA LYS A 94 -3.70 7.85 28.12
C LYS A 94 -4.41 7.16 26.95
N PHE A 95 -4.39 5.83 26.98
CA PHE A 95 -5.22 5.02 26.10
C PHE A 95 -6.36 4.41 26.90
N ASN A 96 -7.57 4.57 26.38
CA ASN A 96 -8.77 3.98 26.93
C ASN A 96 -9.21 2.80 26.05
N ILE A 97 -9.62 1.71 26.72
CA ILE A 97 -10.31 0.60 26.08
C ILE A 97 -11.81 0.85 26.19
N LEU A 98 -12.49 0.74 25.05
CA LEU A 98 -13.94 0.83 24.94
C LEU A 98 -14.45 -0.50 24.36
N THR A 99 -15.63 -0.93 24.78
CA THR A 99 -16.27 -2.15 24.27
C THR A 99 -17.73 -1.88 23.90
N GLY A 100 -18.37 -2.82 23.21
CA GLY A 100 -19.77 -2.69 22.76
C GLY A 100 -19.97 -1.87 21.48
N ALA A 101 -21.10 -2.12 20.79
CA ALA A 101 -21.37 -1.62 19.43
C ALA A 101 -21.45 -0.09 19.32
N LEU A 102 -21.83 0.62 20.39
CA LEU A 102 -21.90 2.09 20.39
C LEU A 102 -20.53 2.76 20.19
N ASN A 103 -19.44 2.02 20.38
CA ASN A 103 -18.07 2.50 20.24
C ASN A 103 -17.45 2.21 18.87
N GLU A 104 -18.24 1.70 17.91
CA GLU A 104 -17.77 1.42 16.54
C GLU A 104 -17.12 2.62 15.84
N LYS A 105 -17.53 3.85 16.19
CA LYS A 105 -16.90 5.08 15.68
C LYS A 105 -15.40 5.20 15.99
N TYR A 106 -14.89 4.50 17.01
CA TYR A 106 -13.47 4.49 17.38
C TYR A 106 -12.64 3.41 16.65
N LYS A 107 -13.26 2.67 15.72
CA LYS A 107 -12.63 1.65 14.88
C LYS A 107 -11.58 2.22 13.93
N TYR A 108 -11.76 3.46 13.49
CA TYR A 108 -10.95 4.08 12.44
C TYR A 108 -9.89 5.00 13.03
N VAL A 109 -8.67 4.92 12.48
CA VAL A 109 -7.53 5.77 12.84
C VAL A 109 -6.75 6.21 11.62
N ASP A 110 -5.99 7.28 11.78
CA ASP A 110 -4.96 7.69 10.84
C ASP A 110 -3.61 6.98 11.09
N GLU A 111 -2.61 7.33 10.28
CA GLU A 111 -1.23 6.84 10.41
C GLU A 111 -0.51 7.27 11.71
N TYR A 112 -1.04 8.26 12.43
CA TYR A 112 -0.50 8.80 13.67
C TYR A 112 -1.30 8.39 14.92
N TRP A 113 -2.16 7.37 14.79
CA TRP A 113 -2.99 6.84 15.87
C TRP A 113 -4.09 7.80 16.37
N ASN A 114 -4.45 8.82 15.62
CA ASN A 114 -5.56 9.69 15.95
C ASN A 114 -6.87 9.04 15.51
N ASN A 115 -7.88 9.05 16.38
CA ASN A 115 -9.18 8.48 16.09
C ASN A 115 -9.94 9.34 15.07
N ILE A 116 -10.45 8.71 14.01
CA ILE A 116 -11.22 9.38 12.96
C ILE A 116 -12.70 9.04 13.16
N LEU A 117 -13.47 10.00 13.66
CA LEU A 117 -14.90 9.81 13.95
C LEU A 117 -15.76 9.88 12.68
N ASN A 118 -15.37 10.73 11.73
CA ASN A 118 -16.06 10.86 10.45
C ASN A 118 -15.12 10.45 9.31
N ILE A 119 -15.35 9.25 8.79
CA ILE A 119 -14.59 8.69 7.66
C ILE A 119 -14.90 9.35 6.32
N TRP A 120 -15.97 10.15 6.24
CA TRP A 120 -16.41 10.76 4.97
C TRP A 120 -15.61 12.00 4.62
N ASP A 121 -15.18 12.75 5.63
CA ASP A 121 -14.53 14.05 5.51
C ASP A 121 -13.02 14.00 5.78
N TYR A 122 -12.49 12.81 6.08
CA TYR A 122 -11.07 12.66 6.38
C TYR A 122 -10.24 12.56 5.10
N ASP A 123 -9.37 13.55 4.91
CA ASP A 123 -8.38 13.57 3.82
C ASP A 123 -7.07 12.93 4.31
N GLY A 124 -6.83 11.68 3.90
CA GLY A 124 -5.64 10.94 4.28
C GLY A 124 -5.82 9.41 4.30
N ASN A 125 -4.75 8.71 4.70
CA ASN A 125 -4.76 7.26 4.82
C ASN A 125 -5.57 6.83 6.05
N LEU A 126 -6.68 6.14 5.83
CA LEU A 126 -7.54 5.63 6.87
C LEU A 126 -7.24 4.15 7.15
N TYR A 127 -7.18 3.78 8.42
CA TYR A 127 -6.99 2.40 8.85
C TYR A 127 -8.14 1.97 9.76
N SER A 128 -8.77 0.84 9.43
CA SER A 128 -9.73 0.18 10.31
C SER A 128 -9.01 -0.85 11.17
N ARG A 129 -9.35 -0.85 12.46
CA ARG A 129 -8.82 -1.81 13.43
C ARG A 129 -9.95 -2.58 14.07
N ILE A 130 -9.83 -3.90 14.07
CA ILE A 130 -10.71 -4.79 14.80
C ILE A 130 -9.84 -5.56 15.76
N VAL A 131 -10.20 -5.51 17.04
CA VAL A 131 -9.50 -6.13 18.13
C VAL A 131 -10.51 -6.92 18.94
N TYR A 132 -10.16 -8.13 19.33
CA TYR A 132 -10.93 -8.89 20.31
C TYR A 132 -10.00 -9.85 21.07
N ILE A 133 -10.39 -10.18 22.30
CA ILE A 133 -9.71 -11.19 23.11
C ILE A 133 -10.36 -12.53 22.78
N GLN A 134 -9.59 -13.46 22.22
CA GLN A 134 -10.10 -14.77 21.82
C GLN A 134 -10.18 -15.75 23.01
N ASN A 135 -9.24 -15.63 23.94
CA ASN A 135 -9.20 -16.43 25.16
C ASN A 135 -8.50 -15.60 26.24
N ALA A 136 -9.13 -15.47 27.39
CA ALA A 136 -8.59 -14.85 28.59
C ALA A 136 -8.39 -15.92 29.66
N ASP A 137 -7.20 -16.54 29.70
CA ASP A 137 -6.85 -17.37 30.85
C ASP A 137 -6.58 -16.46 32.05
N THR A 138 -7.53 -16.43 32.99
CA THR A 138 -7.45 -15.63 34.23
C THR A 138 -6.80 -16.38 35.38
N SER A 139 -6.20 -17.55 35.13
CA SER A 139 -5.49 -18.29 36.17
C SER A 139 -4.33 -17.46 36.75
N VAL A 140 -4.18 -17.52 38.07
CA VAL A 140 -3.57 -16.50 38.96
C VAL A 140 -2.08 -16.19 38.67
N TRP A 141 -1.43 -16.88 37.72
CA TRP A 141 0.02 -16.78 37.50
C TRP A 141 0.45 -16.69 36.03
N THR A 142 -0.49 -16.71 35.08
CA THR A 142 -0.19 -16.60 33.65
C THR A 142 -1.20 -15.70 32.96
N GLN A 143 -0.80 -14.48 32.59
CA GLN A 143 -1.56 -13.63 31.67
C GLN A 143 -1.44 -14.18 30.24
N ASN A 144 -1.95 -15.39 30.01
CA ASN A 144 -2.01 -16.01 28.69
C ASN A 144 -3.28 -15.52 27.97
N GLN A 145 -3.25 -14.25 27.54
CA GLN A 145 -4.30 -13.68 26.73
C GLN A 145 -3.97 -13.82 25.25
N ILE A 146 -4.86 -14.46 24.50
CA ILE A 146 -4.76 -14.52 23.04
C ILE A 146 -5.53 -13.33 22.47
N ILE A 147 -4.78 -12.30 22.06
CA ILE A 147 -5.35 -11.09 21.47
C ILE A 147 -5.28 -11.22 19.95
N LYS A 148 -6.44 -11.11 19.28
CA LYS A 148 -6.50 -11.11 17.82
C LYS A 148 -6.73 -9.69 17.33
N ILE A 149 -5.83 -9.25 16.44
CA ILE A 149 -5.84 -7.89 15.90
C ILE A 149 -5.81 -7.98 14.38
N THR A 150 -6.76 -7.28 13.76
CA THR A 150 -6.82 -7.05 12.32
C THR A 150 -6.78 -5.56 12.07
N VAL A 151 -5.71 -5.11 11.41
CA VAL A 151 -5.58 -3.74 10.92
C VAL A 151 -5.63 -3.80 9.39
N LYS A 152 -6.50 -3.01 8.79
CA LYS A 152 -6.67 -2.93 7.33
C LYS A 152 -6.70 -1.47 6.91
N GLU A 153 -5.89 -1.13 5.91
CA GLU A 153 -5.99 0.16 5.22
C GLU A 153 -7.30 0.21 4.42
N ILE A 154 -8.06 1.28 4.62
CA ILE A 154 -9.26 1.62 3.90
C ILE A 154 -8.91 2.88 3.12
N THR A 155 -8.18 2.72 2.02
CA THR A 155 -7.91 3.83 1.13
C THR A 155 -9.26 4.29 0.56
N LYS A 156 -9.62 5.56 0.80
CA LYS A 156 -10.69 6.20 0.06
C LYS A 156 -10.04 6.98 -1.07
N LYS A 157 -10.45 6.69 -2.30
CA LYS A 157 -10.02 7.43 -3.50
C LYS A 157 -10.57 8.84 -3.48
#